data_AF-A0A8S9XBH2-F1
#
_entry.id   AF-A0A8S9XBH2-F1
#
_cell.length_a   1.000
_cell.length_b   1.000
_cell.length_c   1.000
_cell.angle_alpha   90.00
_cell.angle_beta   90.00
_cell.angle_gamma   90.00
#
_symmetry.space_group_name_H-M   'P 1'
#
loop_
_entity.id
_entity.type
_entity.pdbx_description
1 polymer ?
#
loop_
_entity_poly.entity_id
_entity_poly.type
_entity_poly.pdbx_seq_one_letter_code
_entity_poly.pdbx_strand_id
1 'polypeptide(L)'
;MEPRPYAFHKMEALVRQMQDPETGVPVRSQKIFLTSVPSAFIGYDLIEWLMEHLNMEESGEAVHLANQLCQNGYLFPVTDCKTLNVKDDNSLYRFQTAYYWPWHHRNPDNVEYAIYLMKRTLRNKQRHALEDYEVETFNSLKRNLQNKWELVTMQAEEQAEEWVKGTGPC
;
A
#
# COMPACT_ATOMS: atom_id res chain seq x y z
N MET A 1 -10.88 21.66 13.61
CA MET A 1 -10.70 20.62 12.58
C MET A 1 -10.00 21.30 11.42
N GLU A 2 -8.77 20.92 11.11
CA GLU A 2 -8.03 21.54 10.00
C GLU A 2 -8.72 21.20 8.67
N PRO A 3 -8.81 22.14 7.71
CA PRO A 3 -9.46 21.90 6.44
C PRO A 3 -8.63 20.96 5.58
N ARG A 4 -9.31 20.12 4.79
CA ARG A 4 -8.67 19.24 3.81
C ARG A 4 -7.83 20.02 2.82
N PRO A 5 -6.50 19.77 2.74
CA PRO A 5 -5.70 20.30 1.67
C PRO A 5 -6.30 19.87 0.33
N TYR A 6 -6.54 20.85 -0.53
CA TYR A 6 -7.18 20.65 -1.82
C TYR A 6 -6.40 19.68 -2.72
N ALA A 7 -5.08 19.56 -2.52
CA ALA A 7 -4.22 18.58 -3.17
C ALA A 7 -4.72 17.14 -2.97
N PHE A 8 -5.07 16.74 -1.74
CA PHE A 8 -5.60 15.40 -1.46
C PHE A 8 -6.95 15.16 -2.15
N HIS A 9 -7.80 16.19 -2.27
CA HIS A 9 -9.04 16.07 -3.02
C HIS A 9 -8.74 15.71 -4.48
N LYS A 10 -7.86 16.47 -5.13
CA LYS A 10 -7.48 16.27 -6.52
C LYS A 10 -6.83 14.91 -6.76
N MET A 11 -5.88 14.51 -5.91
CA MET A 11 -5.22 13.20 -6.03
C MET A 11 -6.23 12.06 -5.92
N GLU A 12 -7.12 12.09 -4.93
CA GLU A 12 -8.14 11.05 -4.79
C GLU A 12 -9.16 11.02 -5.93
N ALA A 13 -9.54 12.19 -6.45
CA ALA A 13 -10.42 12.28 -7.61
C ALA A 13 -9.77 11.64 -8.85
N LEU A 14 -8.47 11.87 -9.04
CA LEU A 14 -7.70 11.26 -10.13
C LEU A 14 -7.56 9.75 -9.93
N VAL A 15 -7.25 9.29 -8.71
CA VAL A 15 -7.14 7.84 -8.40
C VAL A 15 -8.46 7.12 -8.65
N ARG A 16 -9.61 7.72 -8.33
CA ARG A 16 -10.91 7.14 -8.66
C ARG A 16 -11.12 6.99 -10.18
N GLN A 17 -10.65 7.95 -10.98
CA GLN A 17 -10.72 7.87 -12.45
C GLN A 17 -9.79 6.78 -12.98
N MET A 18 -8.57 6.67 -12.42
CA MET A 18 -7.66 5.57 -12.74
C MET A 18 -8.22 4.20 -12.39
N GLN A 19 -9.11 4.10 -11.41
CA GLN A 19 -9.77 2.86 -10.99
C GLN A 19 -11.06 2.56 -11.78
N ASP A 20 -11.44 3.41 -12.73
CA ASP A 20 -12.63 3.17 -13.54
C ASP A 20 -12.49 1.86 -14.35
N PRO A 21 -13.49 0.96 -14.35
CA PRO A 21 -13.38 -0.35 -14.98
C PRO A 21 -13.36 -0.29 -16.52
N GLU A 22 -13.84 0.79 -17.13
CA GLU A 22 -13.94 0.92 -18.58
C GLU A 22 -12.85 1.85 -19.13
N THR A 23 -12.62 2.97 -18.46
CA THR A 23 -11.71 4.02 -18.93
C THR A 23 -10.44 4.17 -18.10
N GLY A 24 -10.29 3.42 -17.01
CA GLY A 24 -9.15 3.53 -16.09
C GLY A 24 -7.91 2.74 -16.52
N VAL A 25 -6.95 2.66 -15.61
CA VAL A 25 -5.71 1.90 -15.81
C VAL A 25 -6.05 0.40 -15.83
N PRO A 26 -5.56 -0.39 -16.81
CA PRO A 26 -5.84 -1.83 -16.87
C PRO A 26 -5.35 -2.61 -15.65
N VAL A 27 -6.27 -2.98 -14.76
CA VAL A 27 -6.00 -3.82 -13.59
C VAL A 27 -6.35 -5.28 -13.91
N ARG A 28 -5.38 -6.19 -13.77
CA ARG A 28 -5.58 -7.62 -14.06
C ARG A 28 -4.79 -8.53 -13.13
N SER A 29 -5.08 -9.81 -13.18
CA SER A 29 -4.22 -10.83 -12.57
C SER A 29 -2.99 -11.04 -13.45
N GLN A 30 -1.84 -10.64 -12.96
CA GLN A 30 -0.56 -10.74 -13.66
C GLN A 30 0.12 -12.05 -13.26
N LYS A 31 0.58 -12.85 -14.23
CA LYS A 31 1.36 -14.07 -13.94
C LYS A 31 2.83 -13.72 -13.90
N ILE A 32 3.49 -13.97 -12.78
CA ILE A 32 4.94 -13.81 -12.62
C ILE A 32 5.49 -15.12 -12.07
N PHE A 33 6.34 -15.78 -12.87
CA PHE A 33 7.14 -16.96 -12.53
C PHE A 33 6.58 -17.84 -11.38
N LEU A 34 5.83 -18.89 -11.73
CA LEU A 34 5.17 -19.84 -10.80
C LEU A 34 4.13 -19.23 -9.84
N THR A 35 3.91 -17.91 -9.87
CA THR A 35 2.92 -17.22 -9.04
C THR A 35 2.01 -16.32 -9.88
N SER A 36 0.88 -15.93 -9.30
CA SER A 36 -0.01 -14.92 -9.89
C SER A 36 -0.27 -13.83 -8.87
N VAL A 37 -0.16 -12.58 -9.32
CA VAL A 37 -0.45 -11.37 -8.57
C VAL A 37 -1.83 -10.89 -9.03
N PRO A 38 -2.91 -11.10 -8.24
CA PRO A 38 -4.24 -10.63 -8.62
C PRO A 38 -4.30 -9.10 -8.59
N SER A 39 -5.28 -8.46 -9.24
CA SER A 39 -5.57 -7.02 -9.06
C SER A 39 -4.34 -6.09 -9.08
N ALA A 40 -3.48 -6.22 -10.08
CA ALA A 40 -2.30 -5.38 -10.28
C ALA A 40 -2.26 -4.77 -11.68
N PHE A 41 -1.62 -3.61 -11.80
CA PHE A 41 -1.39 -2.92 -13.07
C PHE A 41 0.10 -2.73 -13.31
N ILE A 42 0.46 -2.43 -14.57
CA ILE A 42 1.85 -2.24 -15.00
C ILE A 42 2.20 -0.74 -14.92
N GLY A 43 3.45 -0.44 -14.54
CA GLY A 43 3.96 0.94 -14.48
C GLY A 43 3.80 1.69 -15.79
N TYR A 44 4.24 1.10 -16.90
CA TYR A 44 4.04 1.63 -18.26
C TYR A 44 2.56 1.98 -18.55
N ASP A 45 1.63 1.05 -18.31
CA ASP A 45 0.19 1.26 -18.56
C ASP A 45 -0.36 2.46 -17.74
N LEU A 46 0.15 2.69 -16.51
CA LEU A 46 -0.21 3.85 -15.70
C LEU A 46 0.34 5.16 -16.30
N ILE A 47 1.60 5.16 -16.75
CA ILE A 47 2.23 6.36 -17.32
C ILE A 47 1.53 6.75 -18.62
N GLU A 48 1.26 5.78 -19.50
CA GLU A 48 0.53 5.98 -20.76
C GLU A 48 -0.87 6.58 -20.47
N TRP A 49 -1.61 5.99 -19.53
CA TRP A 49 -2.93 6.49 -19.13
C TRP A 49 -2.88 7.94 -18.62
N LEU A 50 -1.90 8.28 -17.78
CA LEU A 50 -1.75 9.64 -17.25
C LEU A 50 -1.45 10.64 -18.36
N MET A 51 -0.59 10.28 -19.31
CA MET A 51 -0.26 11.14 -20.43
C MET A 51 -1.47 11.42 -21.31
N GLU A 52 -2.25 10.40 -21.65
CA GLU A 52 -3.46 10.56 -22.47
C GLU A 52 -4.55 11.34 -21.72
N HIS A 53 -4.86 10.95 -20.49
CA HIS A 53 -5.98 11.51 -19.73
C HIS A 53 -5.77 12.97 -19.31
N LEU A 54 -4.51 13.35 -19.05
CA LEU A 54 -4.15 14.71 -18.66
C LEU A 54 -3.52 15.52 -19.80
N ASN A 55 -3.42 14.96 -21.00
CA ASN A 55 -2.81 15.56 -22.18
C ASN A 55 -1.39 16.07 -21.92
N MET A 56 -0.55 15.21 -21.34
CA MET A 56 0.88 15.50 -21.07
C MET A 56 1.73 15.14 -22.28
N GLU A 57 2.69 16.01 -22.62
CA GLU A 57 3.58 15.81 -23.76
C GLU A 57 4.82 14.96 -23.41
N GLU A 58 5.30 15.07 -22.17
CA GLU A 58 6.52 14.41 -21.71
C GLU A 58 6.22 13.35 -20.64
N SER A 59 6.73 12.12 -20.83
CA SER A 59 6.55 11.03 -19.86
C SER A 59 7.16 11.34 -18.49
N GLY A 60 8.19 12.19 -18.42
CA GLY A 60 8.79 12.65 -17.18
C GLY A 60 7.80 13.34 -16.23
N GLU A 61 6.85 14.11 -16.76
CA GLU A 61 5.80 14.76 -15.95
C GLU A 61 4.82 13.73 -15.37
N ALA A 62 4.38 12.78 -16.20
CA ALA A 62 3.51 11.68 -15.78
C ALA A 62 4.19 10.81 -14.71
N VAL A 63 5.47 10.47 -14.88
CA VAL A 63 6.27 9.75 -13.88
C VAL A 63 6.40 10.54 -12.58
N HIS A 64 6.63 11.85 -12.66
CA HIS A 64 6.69 12.70 -11.48
C HIS A 64 5.36 12.68 -10.71
N LEU A 65 4.22 12.82 -11.40
CA LEU A 65 2.90 12.75 -10.79
C LEU A 65 2.63 11.36 -10.19
N ALA A 66 2.97 10.29 -10.89
CA ALA A 66 2.84 8.92 -10.41
C ALA A 66 3.67 8.67 -9.14
N ASN A 67 4.88 9.24 -9.07
CA ASN A 67 5.70 9.23 -7.85
C ASN A 67 5.01 9.96 -6.69
N GLN A 68 4.39 11.12 -6.94
CA GLN A 68 3.63 11.81 -5.90
C GLN A 68 2.46 10.97 -5.38
N LEU A 69 1.74 10.28 -6.26
CA LEU A 69 0.67 9.37 -5.86
C LEU A 69 1.18 8.19 -5.02
N CYS A 70 2.33 7.63 -5.40
CA CYS A 70 2.99 6.54 -4.66
C CYS A 70 3.45 6.98 -3.26
N GLN A 71 4.13 8.12 -3.18
CA GLN A 71 4.66 8.68 -1.93
C GLN A 71 3.54 9.12 -0.96
N ASN A 72 2.38 9.53 -1.49
CA ASN A 72 1.19 9.81 -0.69
C ASN A 72 0.35 8.55 -0.39
N GLY A 73 0.82 7.36 -0.75
CA GLY A 73 0.20 6.09 -0.37
C GLY A 73 -1.08 5.74 -1.14
N TYR A 74 -1.34 6.34 -2.31
CA TYR A 74 -2.49 5.97 -3.13
C TYR A 74 -2.26 4.72 -3.97
N LEU A 75 -1.01 4.41 -4.24
CA LEU A 75 -0.56 3.20 -4.92
C LEU A 75 0.78 2.76 -4.35
N PHE A 76 1.15 1.49 -4.54
CA PHE A 76 2.40 0.94 -4.04
C PHE A 76 2.94 -0.17 -4.94
N PRO A 77 4.27 -0.33 -5.04
CA PRO A 77 4.89 -1.41 -5.81
C PRO A 77 4.67 -2.78 -5.15
N VAL A 78 4.50 -3.80 -5.98
CA VAL A 78 4.25 -5.18 -5.51
C VAL A 78 5.54 -5.88 -5.06
N THR A 79 6.67 -5.60 -5.70
CA THR A 79 7.92 -6.35 -5.48
C THR A 79 8.92 -5.59 -4.61
N ASP A 80 9.22 -4.33 -4.95
CA ASP A 80 10.16 -3.49 -4.18
C ASP A 80 9.40 -2.44 -3.36
N CYS A 81 8.83 -2.87 -2.24
CA CYS A 81 8.09 -2.00 -1.34
C CYS A 81 8.96 -1.05 -0.49
N LYS A 82 10.29 -1.08 -0.65
CA LYS A 82 11.20 -0.13 0.03
C LYS A 82 11.32 1.19 -0.72
N THR A 83 11.02 1.20 -2.02
CA THR A 83 11.08 2.41 -2.83
C THR A 83 9.67 2.83 -3.25
N LEU A 84 9.20 3.98 -2.74
CA LEU A 84 7.86 4.51 -3.08
C LEU A 84 7.91 5.32 -4.38
N ASN A 85 8.41 4.71 -5.45
CA ASN A 85 8.51 5.33 -6.77
C ASN A 85 7.90 4.44 -7.86
N VAL A 86 7.33 5.09 -8.87
CA VAL A 86 6.81 4.47 -10.09
C VAL A 86 7.90 4.47 -11.15
N LYS A 87 8.03 3.34 -11.83
CA LYS A 87 8.91 3.16 -12.98
C LYS A 87 8.05 3.02 -14.22
N ASP A 88 8.49 3.66 -15.30
CA ASP A 88 7.93 3.50 -16.63
C ASP A 88 8.47 2.21 -17.28
N ASP A 89 8.08 1.08 -16.70
CA ASP A 89 8.49 -0.26 -17.14
C ASP A 89 7.44 -1.32 -16.77
N ASN A 90 7.80 -2.60 -16.87
CA ASN A 90 6.94 -3.73 -16.54
C ASN A 90 6.78 -4.01 -15.03
N SER A 91 7.24 -3.12 -14.15
CA SER A 91 7.04 -3.23 -12.70
C SER A 91 5.56 -3.20 -12.36
N LEU A 92 5.17 -4.01 -11.37
CA LEU A 92 3.78 -4.11 -10.94
C LEU A 92 3.47 -3.21 -9.75
N TYR A 93 2.29 -2.61 -9.80
CA TYR A 93 1.75 -1.75 -8.77
C TYR A 93 0.30 -2.15 -8.42
N ARG A 94 -0.15 -1.70 -7.24
CA ARG A 94 -1.52 -1.85 -6.77
C ARG A 94 -2.05 -0.51 -6.28
N PHE A 95 -3.34 -0.28 -6.48
CA PHE A 95 -4.03 0.80 -5.81
C PHE A 95 -4.21 0.47 -4.33
N GLN A 96 -4.06 1.48 -3.49
CA GLN A 96 -4.36 1.39 -2.08
C GLN A 96 -5.87 1.45 -1.85
N THR A 97 -6.35 0.68 -0.88
CA THR A 97 -7.75 0.73 -0.46
C THR A 97 -8.07 2.10 0.14
N ALA A 98 -9.22 2.68 -0.21
CA ALA A 98 -9.62 4.02 0.24
C ALA A 98 -9.57 4.20 1.76
N TYR A 99 -9.81 3.13 2.54
CA TYR A 99 -9.67 3.11 3.99
C TYR A 99 -8.30 3.62 4.48
N TYR A 100 -7.22 3.35 3.74
CA TYR A 100 -5.86 3.75 4.08
C TYR A 100 -5.41 5.07 3.44
N TRP A 101 -6.30 5.83 2.80
CA TRP A 101 -5.91 7.11 2.20
C TRP A 101 -5.63 8.17 3.28
N PRO A 102 -4.63 9.06 3.08
CA PRO A 102 -4.09 9.95 4.13
C PRO A 102 -5.11 10.84 4.83
N TRP A 103 -6.17 11.25 4.12
CA TRP A 103 -7.12 12.23 4.66
C TRP A 103 -8.21 11.63 5.56
N HIS A 104 -8.25 10.31 5.76
CA HIS A 104 -9.25 9.69 6.64
C HIS A 104 -9.05 9.96 8.15
N HIS A 105 -8.11 10.86 8.54
CA HIS A 105 -7.86 11.32 9.91
C HIS A 105 -7.69 10.19 10.95
N ARG A 106 -7.25 9.02 10.50
CA ARG A 106 -6.80 7.97 11.40
C ARG A 106 -5.31 8.18 11.56
N ASN A 107 -4.90 8.87 12.63
CA ASN A 107 -3.57 8.61 13.14
C ASN A 107 -3.51 7.11 13.40
N PRO A 108 -2.58 6.36 12.78
CA PRO A 108 -2.51 4.93 12.99
C PRO A 108 -2.42 4.66 14.49
N ASP A 109 -3.33 3.85 15.02
CA ASP A 109 -3.33 3.56 16.45
C ASP A 109 -2.05 2.76 16.76
N ASN A 110 -1.35 3.13 17.84
CA ASN A 110 -0.22 2.37 18.35
C ASN A 110 -0.58 0.90 18.55
N VAL A 111 -1.85 0.60 18.89
CA VAL A 111 -2.37 -0.76 18.98
C VAL A 111 -2.41 -1.44 17.60
N GLU A 112 -2.98 -0.79 16.58
CA GLU A 112 -3.04 -1.32 15.21
C GLU A 112 -1.64 -1.58 14.66
N TYR A 113 -0.70 -0.66 14.89
CA TYR A 113 0.67 -0.83 14.43
C TYR A 113 1.41 -1.94 15.20
N ALA A 114 1.16 -2.08 16.50
CA ALA A 114 1.70 -3.20 17.28
C ALA A 114 1.18 -4.56 16.78
N ILE A 115 -0.11 -4.65 16.45
CA ILE A 115 -0.72 -5.85 15.83
C ILE A 115 -0.05 -6.15 14.48
N TYR A 116 0.13 -5.13 13.64
CA TYR A 116 0.80 -5.29 12.34
C TYR A 116 2.22 -5.86 12.47
N LEU A 117 3.03 -5.27 13.36
CA LEU A 117 4.40 -5.74 13.60
C LEU A 117 4.42 -7.15 14.22
N MET A 118 3.53 -7.43 15.18
CA MET A 118 3.42 -8.75 15.79
C MET A 118 3.09 -9.81 14.74
N LYS A 119 2.11 -9.57 13.86
CA LYS A 119 1.77 -10.46 12.73
C LYS A 119 2.97 -10.75 11.84
N ARG A 120 3.83 -9.76 11.59
CA ARG A 120 5.05 -9.97 10.79
C ARG A 120 6.07 -10.85 11.50
N THR A 121 6.18 -10.78 12.83
CA THR A 121 7.06 -11.68 13.58
C THR A 121 6.59 -13.15 13.56
N LEU A 122 5.29 -13.38 13.38
CA LEU A 122 4.69 -14.71 13.23
C LEU A 122 4.88 -15.30 11.82
N ARG A 123 5.29 -14.50 10.82
CA ARG A 123 5.52 -14.94 9.44
C ARG A 123 6.96 -15.43 9.22
N ASN A 124 7.22 -16.04 8.05
CA ASN A 124 8.54 -16.53 7.67
C ASN A 124 9.60 -15.42 7.77
N LYS A 125 10.61 -15.65 8.62
CA LYS A 125 11.65 -14.71 9.00
C LYS A 125 12.47 -14.17 7.82
N GLN A 126 12.64 -14.89 6.72
CA GLN A 126 13.48 -14.40 5.62
C GLN A 126 12.80 -13.34 4.74
N ARG A 127 11.46 -13.41 4.57
CA ARG A 127 10.73 -12.49 3.69
C ARG A 127 10.01 -11.38 4.46
N HIS A 128 9.69 -11.62 5.73
CA HIS A 128 8.88 -10.73 6.55
C HIS A 128 9.58 -10.29 7.83
N ALA A 129 10.90 -10.44 7.92
CA ALA A 129 11.70 -9.86 9.00
C ALA A 129 11.35 -8.39 9.19
N LEU A 130 11.33 -7.97 10.46
CA LEU A 130 11.28 -6.56 10.81
C LEU A 130 12.63 -5.93 10.51
N GLU A 131 12.62 -4.73 9.98
CA GLU A 131 13.83 -3.90 9.85
C GLU A 131 14.27 -3.40 11.23
N ASP A 132 15.52 -2.97 11.39
CA ASP A 132 16.07 -2.59 12.70
C ASP A 132 15.24 -1.50 13.40
N TYR A 133 14.83 -0.47 12.66
CA TYR A 133 13.96 0.60 13.19
C TYR A 133 12.56 0.09 13.58
N GLU A 134 12.05 -0.94 12.90
CA GLU A 134 10.77 -1.58 13.23
C GLU A 134 10.92 -2.42 14.49
N VAL A 135 12.05 -3.10 14.69
CA VAL A 135 12.36 -3.85 15.92
C VAL A 135 12.43 -2.90 17.11
N GLU A 136 13.11 -1.77 16.99
CA GLU A 136 13.16 -0.74 18.03
C GLU A 136 11.76 -0.21 18.37
N THR A 137 10.97 0.09 17.35
CA THR A 137 9.59 0.57 17.51
C THR A 137 8.70 -0.50 18.14
N PHE A 138 8.81 -1.75 17.71
CA PHE A 138 8.07 -2.88 18.29
C PHE A 138 8.37 -3.05 19.78
N ASN A 139 9.65 -2.98 20.16
CA ASN A 139 10.06 -3.06 21.56
C ASN A 139 9.58 -1.86 22.38
N SER A 140 9.50 -0.67 21.78
CA SER A 140 8.89 0.51 22.41
C SER A 140 7.38 0.31 22.63
N LEU A 141 6.65 -0.11 21.60
CA LEU A 141 5.21 -0.38 21.65
C LEU A 141 4.88 -1.47 22.67
N LYS A 142 5.67 -2.55 22.72
CA LYS A 142 5.50 -3.64 23.69
C LYS A 142 5.59 -3.16 25.15
N ARG A 143 6.52 -2.24 25.43
CA ARG A 143 6.63 -1.63 26.77
C ARG A 143 5.47 -0.69 27.06
N ASN A 144 5.10 0.15 26.09
CA ASN A 144 4.05 1.16 26.25
C ASN A 144 2.64 0.56 26.35
N LEU A 145 2.40 -0.58 25.70
CA LEU A 145 1.12 -1.27 25.63
C LEU A 145 1.09 -2.55 26.49
N GLN A 146 1.94 -2.64 27.52
CA GLN A 146 2.08 -3.85 28.36
C GLN A 146 0.74 -4.38 28.89
N ASN A 147 -0.18 -3.49 29.27
CA ASN A 147 -1.51 -3.84 29.81
C ASN A 147 -2.51 -4.32 28.74
N LYS A 148 -2.20 -4.14 27.46
CA LYS A 148 -3.01 -4.58 26.32
C LYS A 148 -2.27 -5.61 25.46
N TRP A 149 -1.08 -6.05 25.87
CA TRP A 149 -0.19 -6.85 25.02
C TRP A 149 -0.76 -8.23 24.69
N GLU A 150 -1.49 -8.83 25.64
CA GLU A 150 -2.20 -10.10 25.41
C GLU A 150 -3.24 -9.96 24.29
N LEU A 151 -4.01 -8.86 24.27
CA LEU A 151 -4.99 -8.58 23.21
C LEU A 151 -4.30 -8.36 21.86
N VAL A 152 -3.18 -7.62 21.84
CA VAL A 152 -2.38 -7.41 20.62
C VAL A 152 -1.88 -8.74 20.05
N THR A 153 -1.39 -9.63 20.91
CA THR A 153 -0.88 -10.95 20.53
C THR A 153 -1.99 -11.83 19.99
N MET A 154 -3.10 -11.94 20.72
CA MET A 154 -4.27 -12.74 20.34
C MET A 154 -4.85 -12.29 18.99
N GLN A 155 -5.04 -10.98 18.79
CA GLN A 155 -5.54 -10.46 17.51
C GLN A 155 -4.57 -10.68 16.35
N ALA A 156 -3.25 -10.59 16.62
CA ALA A 156 -2.24 -10.87 15.60
C ALA A 156 -2.26 -12.34 15.17
N GLU A 157 -2.39 -13.27 16.13
CA GLU A 157 -2.46 -14.71 15.87
C GLU A 157 -3.73 -15.09 15.10
N GLU A 158 -4.91 -14.64 15.56
CA GLU A 158 -6.19 -14.89 14.87
C GLU A 158 -6.15 -14.42 13.42
N GLN A 159 -5.70 -13.18 13.19
CA GLN A 159 -5.57 -12.66 11.84
C GLN A 159 -4.56 -13.49 11.04
N ALA A 160 -3.38 -13.81 11.59
CA ALA A 160 -2.36 -14.61 10.90
C ALA A 160 -2.89 -15.99 10.46
N GLU A 161 -3.75 -16.62 11.24
CA GLU A 161 -4.40 -17.88 10.87
C GLU A 161 -5.39 -17.73 9.70
N GLU A 162 -6.18 -16.65 9.65
CA GLU A 162 -7.09 -16.37 8.53
C GLU A 162 -6.31 -16.24 7.20
N TRP A 163 -5.08 -15.71 7.24
CA TRP A 163 -4.20 -15.67 6.08
C TRP A 163 -3.75 -17.06 5.63
N VAL A 164 -3.41 -17.96 6.57
CA VAL A 164 -3.02 -19.35 6.24
C VAL A 164 -4.21 -20.13 5.65
N LYS A 165 -5.42 -19.83 6.11
CA LYS A 165 -6.67 -20.43 5.63
C LYS A 165 -7.15 -19.85 4.29
N GLY A 166 -6.46 -18.84 3.74
CA GLY A 166 -6.80 -18.22 2.45
C GLY A 166 -8.05 -17.33 2.48
N THR A 167 -8.50 -16.91 3.66
CA THR A 167 -9.74 -16.12 3.87
C THR A 167 -9.49 -14.66 4.23
N GLY A 168 -8.22 -14.23 4.33
CA GLY A 168 -7.88 -12.84 4.62
C GLY A 168 -8.05 -11.89 3.42
N PRO A 169 -8.44 -10.62 3.62
CA PRO A 169 -8.49 -9.64 2.54
C PRO A 169 -7.07 -9.39 1.99
N CYS A 170 -6.91 -9.47 0.67
CA CYS A 170 -5.66 -9.22 -0.06
C CYS A 170 -5.04 -7.86 0.27
#